data_AF-A0A8X6Y7F6-F1
#
_entry.id   AF-A0A8X6Y7F6-F1
#
_cell.length_a   1.000
_cell.length_b   1.000
_cell.length_c   1.000
_cell.angle_alpha   90.00
_cell.angle_beta   90.00
_cell.angle_gamma   90.00
#
_symmetry.space_group_name_H-M   'P 1'
#
loop_
_entity.id
_entity.type
_entity.pdbx_description
1 polymer ?
#
loop_
_entity_poly.entity_id
_entity_poly.type
_entity_poly.pdbx_seq_one_letter_code
_entity_poly.pdbx_strand_id
1 'polypeptide(L)'
;MIVSTIMKNELISIVSTQNIVIKTNTDRFCCEFLPQIPSLISSVLFAVHPIHSEAVTGVVGRAELLSSIFFLLALRTYIRSRRQKGPNDYKALLRCLLFAGLAMLSKEQGITVVAVCATYDIFLVQKTTPAPLVPDRAPRGKIKGPTPTWRKDLVLRLLVMTMGTALLLAARMKLMGTKLPVFNKFDNPASTESWPTRHLTHNYLVSLNAWLLLFPSDLCCDWTMGTVPLVTSYFDLRLISLVLFYAVISILVWKIYKSDFKTSKRLVL
;
A
#
# COMPACT_ATOMS: atom_id res chain seq x y z
N MET A 1 21.75 33.89 9.33
CA MET A 1 22.11 32.75 10.20
C MET A 1 20.95 32.34 11.10
N ILE A 2 20.36 33.27 11.88
CA ILE A 2 19.24 33.00 12.81
C ILE A 2 17.99 32.40 12.12
N VAL A 3 17.54 32.97 10.99
CA VAL A 3 16.39 32.43 10.23
C VAL A 3 16.64 31.01 9.72
N SER A 4 17.87 30.68 9.31
CA SER A 4 18.23 29.33 8.88
C SER A 4 18.20 28.34 10.05
N THR A 5 18.65 28.75 11.23
CA THR A 5 18.60 27.94 12.45
C THR A 5 17.18 27.75 12.96
N ILE A 6 16.35 28.80 12.94
CA ILE A 6 14.93 28.73 13.32
C ILE A 6 14.18 27.80 12.38
N MET A 7 14.34 27.97 11.07
CA MET A 7 13.73 27.06 10.08
C MET A 7 14.19 25.63 10.27
N LYS A 8 15.49 25.37 10.53
CA LYS A 8 15.98 24.01 10.81
C LYS A 8 15.32 23.41 12.05
N ASN A 9 15.17 24.18 13.11
CA ASN A 9 14.55 23.69 14.36
C ASN A 9 13.05 23.43 14.20
N GLU A 10 12.31 24.31 13.52
CA GLU A 10 10.90 24.07 13.21
C GLU A 10 10.72 22.84 12.31
N LEU A 11 11.60 22.68 11.32
CA LEU A 11 11.59 21.52 10.43
C LEU A 11 11.84 20.20 11.15
N ILE A 12 12.83 20.18 12.06
CA ILE A 12 13.11 19.01 12.90
C ILE A 12 11.90 18.70 13.79
N SER A 13 11.25 19.72 14.35
CA SER A 13 10.05 19.57 15.18
C SER A 13 8.87 18.97 14.40
N ILE A 14 8.61 19.47 13.18
CA ILE A 14 7.53 18.97 12.31
C ILE A 14 7.76 17.50 11.93
N VAL A 15 8.97 17.15 11.52
CA VAL A 15 9.32 15.79 11.11
C VAL A 15 9.25 14.83 12.30
N SER A 16 9.75 15.24 13.47
CA SER A 16 9.62 14.47 14.71
C SER A 16 8.16 14.22 15.07
N THR A 17 7.31 15.25 14.96
CA THR A 17 5.87 15.13 15.22
C THR A 17 5.19 14.18 14.24
N GLN A 18 5.47 14.28 12.94
CA GLN A 18 4.93 13.36 11.93
C GLN A 18 5.34 11.90 12.22
N ASN A 19 6.60 11.66 12.57
CA ASN A 19 7.09 10.33 12.94
C ASN A 19 6.39 9.76 14.17
N ILE A 20 6.19 10.57 15.22
CA ILE A 20 5.46 10.15 16.42
C ILE A 20 4.02 9.78 16.06
N VAL A 21 3.36 10.58 15.20
CA VAL A 21 1.99 10.31 14.75
C VAL A 21 1.91 9.01 13.94
N ILE A 22 2.85 8.76 13.04
CA ILE A 22 2.89 7.51 12.25
C ILE A 22 3.10 6.30 13.16
N LYS A 23 4.06 6.37 14.08
CA LYS A 23 4.34 5.28 15.05
C LYS A 23 3.10 4.97 15.90
N THR A 24 2.44 6.02 16.41
CA THR A 24 1.22 5.87 17.20
C THR A 24 0.06 5.31 16.38
N ASN A 25 -0.10 5.73 15.13
CA ASN A 25 -1.14 5.20 14.24
C ASN A 25 -0.87 3.74 13.86
N THR A 26 0.40 3.37 13.66
CA THR A 26 0.81 2.00 13.37
C THR A 26 0.54 1.08 14.55
N ASP A 27 0.89 1.48 15.77
CA ASP A 27 0.55 0.71 16.97
C ASP A 27 -0.97 0.54 17.15
N ARG A 28 -1.73 1.61 16.99
CA ARG A 28 -3.21 1.54 17.05
C ARG A 28 -3.79 0.63 15.98
N PHE A 29 -3.23 0.65 14.77
CA PHE A 29 -3.63 -0.23 13.68
C PHE A 29 -3.29 -1.70 14.00
N CYS A 30 -2.08 -1.98 14.47
CA CYS A 30 -1.67 -3.33 14.86
C CYS A 30 -2.53 -3.87 16.01
N CYS A 31 -2.85 -3.06 17.02
CA CYS A 31 -3.76 -3.42 18.11
C CYS A 31 -5.17 -3.78 17.64
N GLU A 32 -5.63 -3.26 16.50
CA GLU A 32 -6.93 -3.64 15.92
C GLU A 32 -6.92 -5.08 15.41
N PHE A 33 -5.77 -5.66 15.05
CA PHE A 33 -5.67 -6.99 14.43
C PHE A 33 -4.92 -8.03 15.28
N LEU A 34 -4.01 -7.59 16.14
CA LEU A 34 -3.06 -8.41 16.90
C LEU A 34 -3.25 -8.20 18.42
N PRO A 35 -2.81 -9.15 19.27
CA PRO A 35 -2.67 -8.91 20.71
C PRO A 35 -1.62 -7.84 21.03
N GLN A 36 -1.63 -7.30 22.26
CA GLN A 36 -0.80 -6.13 22.61
C GLN A 36 0.70 -6.35 22.39
N ILE A 37 1.23 -7.53 22.73
CA ILE A 37 2.67 -7.83 22.61
C ILE A 37 3.16 -7.77 21.16
N PRO A 38 2.59 -8.52 20.20
CA PRO A 38 3.02 -8.41 18.80
C PRO A 38 2.72 -7.04 18.17
N SER A 39 1.70 -6.30 18.64
CA SER A 39 1.50 -4.91 18.22
C SER A 39 2.67 -4.02 18.64
N LEU A 40 3.09 -4.13 19.90
CA LEU A 40 4.23 -3.38 20.43
C LEU A 40 5.52 -3.75 19.71
N ILE A 41 5.76 -5.04 19.46
CA ILE A 41 6.94 -5.50 18.71
C ILE A 41 6.90 -4.92 17.29
N SER A 42 5.75 -4.95 16.61
CA SER A 42 5.62 -4.42 15.25
C SER A 42 5.85 -2.91 15.21
N SER A 43 5.32 -2.16 16.18
CA SER A 43 5.48 -0.70 16.24
C SER A 43 6.92 -0.29 16.62
N VAL A 44 7.58 -1.05 17.49
CA VAL A 44 9.01 -0.84 17.82
C VAL A 44 9.91 -1.19 16.63
N LEU A 45 9.67 -2.31 15.95
CA LEU A 45 10.41 -2.68 14.74
C LEU A 45 10.25 -1.60 13.67
N PHE A 46 9.03 -1.16 13.40
CA PHE A 46 8.76 -0.04 12.49
C PHE A 46 9.48 1.25 12.93
N ALA A 47 9.58 1.50 14.24
CA ALA A 47 10.22 2.70 14.76
C ALA A 47 11.75 2.71 14.63
N VAL A 48 12.40 1.55 14.63
CA VAL A 48 13.86 1.36 14.64
C VAL A 48 14.38 0.98 13.25
N HIS A 49 13.53 0.50 12.35
CA HIS A 49 13.97 -0.01 11.05
C HIS A 49 14.73 1.06 10.23
N PRO A 50 16.00 0.82 9.86
CA PRO A 50 16.83 1.85 9.21
C PRO A 50 16.30 2.35 7.87
N ILE A 51 15.45 1.58 7.19
CA ILE A 51 14.83 2.02 5.94
C ILE A 51 14.01 3.32 6.08
N HIS A 52 13.48 3.59 7.27
CA HIS A 52 12.71 4.81 7.51
C HIS A 52 13.61 6.04 7.74
N SER A 53 14.92 5.85 7.91
CA SER A 53 15.85 6.96 8.07
C SER A 53 15.90 7.86 6.82
N GLU A 54 15.76 7.30 5.62
CA GLU A 54 15.73 8.06 4.36
C GLU A 54 14.51 9.00 4.29
N ALA A 55 13.33 8.47 4.62
CA ALA A 55 12.08 9.23 4.64
C ALA A 55 12.09 10.38 5.68
N VAL A 56 12.92 10.27 6.72
CA VAL A 56 13.01 11.23 7.83
C VAL A 56 14.12 12.26 7.63
N THR A 57 15.22 11.86 6.99
CA THR A 57 16.39 12.74 6.76
C THR A 57 16.21 13.61 5.53
N GLY A 58 15.49 13.13 4.51
CA GLY A 58 15.25 13.87 3.27
C GLY A 58 14.11 14.88 3.37
N VAL A 59 14.32 16.10 2.85
CA VAL A 59 13.24 17.10 2.68
C VAL A 59 12.12 16.57 1.79
N VAL A 60 12.47 15.75 0.79
CA VAL A 60 11.53 15.12 -0.15
C VAL A 60 10.67 14.04 0.53
N GLY A 61 11.22 13.33 1.53
CA GLY A 61 10.54 12.27 2.27
C GLY A 61 9.34 12.74 3.12
N ARG A 62 9.21 14.05 3.37
CA ARG A 62 8.09 14.63 4.12
C ARG A 62 6.73 14.39 3.47
N ALA A 63 6.70 14.43 2.14
CA ALA A 63 5.50 14.12 1.38
C ALA A 63 5.07 12.65 1.58
N GLU A 64 6.05 11.75 1.76
CA GLU A 64 5.82 10.33 2.01
C GLU A 64 5.32 10.09 3.45
N LEU A 65 5.90 10.77 4.44
CA LEU A 65 5.41 10.74 5.83
C LEU A 65 3.96 11.19 5.90
N LEU A 66 3.62 12.33 5.29
CA LEU A 66 2.25 12.85 5.28
C LEU A 66 1.28 11.90 4.55
N SER A 67 1.71 11.35 3.40
CA SER A 67 0.94 10.34 2.67
C SER A 67 0.67 9.11 3.52
N SER A 68 1.66 8.62 4.27
CA SER A 68 1.51 7.44 5.15
C SER A 68 0.52 7.67 6.30
N ILE A 69 0.48 8.87 6.89
CA ILE A 69 -0.50 9.24 7.92
C ILE A 69 -1.92 9.15 7.36
N PHE A 70 -2.17 9.80 6.22
CA PHE A 70 -3.49 9.79 5.60
C PHE A 70 -3.87 8.39 5.08
N PHE A 71 -2.91 7.62 4.59
CA PHE A 71 -3.10 6.23 4.19
C PHE A 71 -3.59 5.37 5.37
N LEU A 72 -2.90 5.43 6.52
CA LEU A 72 -3.30 4.66 7.71
C LEU A 72 -4.65 5.13 8.26
N LEU A 73 -4.94 6.43 8.23
CA LEU A 73 -6.25 6.97 8.64
C LEU A 73 -7.38 6.52 7.70
N ALA A 74 -7.16 6.53 6.38
CA ALA A 74 -8.13 6.03 5.41
C ALA A 74 -8.43 4.54 5.66
N LEU A 75 -7.40 3.72 5.82
CA LEU A 75 -7.55 2.29 6.08
C LEU A 75 -8.29 2.02 7.40
N ARG A 76 -7.91 2.72 8.48
CA ARG A 76 -8.54 2.55 9.80
C ARG A 76 -10.00 2.98 9.83
N THR A 77 -10.33 4.12 9.21
CA THR A 77 -11.73 4.57 9.10
C THR A 77 -12.57 3.58 8.28
N TYR A 78 -11.99 3.00 7.24
CA TYR A 78 -12.62 1.95 6.45
C TYR A 78 -12.89 0.70 7.27
N ILE A 79 -11.88 0.14 7.94
CA ILE A 79 -12.02 -1.08 8.77
C ILE A 79 -13.06 -0.87 9.87
N ARG A 80 -13.01 0.27 10.58
CA ARG A 80 -13.96 0.58 11.65
C ARG A 80 -15.40 0.70 11.14
N SER A 81 -15.60 1.19 9.92
CA SER A 81 -16.91 1.20 9.27
C SER A 81 -17.44 -0.20 9.00
N ARG A 82 -16.56 -1.14 8.63
CA ARG A 82 -16.95 -2.54 8.38
C ARG A 82 -17.29 -3.31 9.67
N ARG A 83 -16.69 -2.95 10.81
CA ARG A 83 -16.98 -3.56 12.12
C ARG A 83 -18.31 -3.12 12.72
N GLN A 84 -18.77 -1.91 12.41
CA GLN A 84 -20.06 -1.43 12.92
C GLN A 84 -21.20 -2.15 12.20
N LYS A 85 -22.10 -2.81 12.95
CA LYS A 85 -23.27 -3.56 12.44
C LYS A 85 -24.41 -2.67 11.91
N GLY A 86 -24.12 -1.43 11.53
CA GLY A 86 -25.10 -0.46 11.02
C GLY A 86 -25.31 -0.56 9.50
N PRO A 87 -26.38 0.07 8.96
CA PRO A 87 -26.53 0.22 7.51
C PRO A 87 -25.31 0.91 6.91
N ASN A 88 -24.93 0.54 5.68
CA ASN A 88 -23.75 1.02 4.95
C ASN A 88 -23.39 2.47 5.31
N ASP A 89 -22.33 2.66 6.13
CA ASP A 89 -21.88 3.99 6.55
C ASP A 89 -21.19 4.69 5.37
N TYR A 90 -22.01 5.27 4.50
CA TYR A 90 -21.56 6.07 3.35
C TYR A 90 -20.72 7.27 3.79
N LYS A 91 -20.90 7.78 5.01
CA LYS A 91 -20.08 8.86 5.56
C LYS A 91 -18.67 8.38 5.87
N ALA A 92 -18.50 7.14 6.35
CA ALA A 92 -17.16 6.55 6.48
C ALA A 92 -16.49 6.28 5.13
N LEU A 93 -17.23 5.84 4.11
CA LEU A 93 -16.69 5.67 2.77
C LEU A 93 -16.21 7.01 2.18
N LEU A 94 -17.00 8.07 2.37
CA LEU A 94 -16.60 9.41 1.94
C LEU A 94 -15.38 9.93 2.71
N ARG A 95 -15.30 9.70 4.03
CA ARG A 95 -14.10 10.01 4.83
C ARG A 95 -12.87 9.24 4.35
N CYS A 96 -13.03 7.95 4.02
CA CYS A 96 -11.96 7.13 3.46
C CYS A 96 -11.47 7.68 2.12
N LEU A 97 -12.38 8.05 1.22
CA LEU A 97 -12.03 8.65 -0.07
C LEU A 97 -11.38 10.03 0.09
N LEU A 98 -11.83 10.83 1.05
CA LEU A 98 -11.20 12.11 1.39
C LEU A 98 -9.75 11.91 1.85
N PHE A 99 -9.52 11.00 2.81
CA PHE A 99 -8.17 10.70 3.27
C PHE A 99 -7.30 10.07 2.17
N ALA A 100 -7.86 9.21 1.32
CA ALA A 100 -7.15 8.68 0.16
C ALA A 100 -6.78 9.80 -0.83
N GLY A 101 -7.65 10.79 -1.03
CA GLY A 101 -7.37 11.98 -1.82
C GLY A 101 -6.24 12.83 -1.22
N LEU A 102 -6.25 13.06 0.08
CA LEU A 102 -5.17 13.78 0.78
C LEU A 102 -3.84 13.02 0.74
N ALA A 103 -3.88 11.69 0.88
CA ALA A 103 -2.71 10.83 0.72
C ALA A 103 -2.16 10.92 -0.71
N MET A 104 -3.04 10.88 -1.72
CA MET A 104 -2.69 11.05 -3.13
C MET A 104 -2.07 12.43 -3.40
N LEU A 105 -2.69 13.50 -2.90
CA LEU A 105 -2.17 14.87 -3.08
C LEU A 105 -0.78 15.04 -2.47
N SER A 106 -0.49 14.30 -1.39
CA SER A 106 0.86 14.24 -0.82
C SER A 106 1.82 13.43 -1.71
N LYS A 107 1.41 12.24 -2.16
CA LYS A 107 2.18 11.35 -3.05
C LYS A 107 1.28 10.45 -3.88
N GLU A 108 1.59 10.23 -5.15
CA GLU A 108 0.82 9.38 -6.09
C GLU A 108 0.48 8.02 -5.53
N GLN A 109 1.43 7.38 -4.84
CA GLN A 109 1.26 6.04 -4.28
C GLN A 109 0.16 5.99 -3.22
N GLY A 110 -0.27 7.13 -2.64
CA GLY A 110 -1.33 7.19 -1.65
C GLY A 110 -2.69 6.65 -2.13
N ILE A 111 -2.96 6.67 -3.45
CA ILE A 111 -4.22 6.13 -3.99
C ILE A 111 -4.36 4.61 -3.84
N THR A 112 -3.23 3.91 -3.66
CA THR A 112 -3.22 2.46 -3.48
C THR A 112 -4.01 2.01 -2.24
N VAL A 113 -4.28 2.90 -1.28
CA VAL A 113 -5.12 2.60 -0.11
C VAL A 113 -6.52 2.14 -0.50
N VAL A 114 -7.09 2.69 -1.58
CA VAL A 114 -8.43 2.32 -2.03
C VAL A 114 -8.43 0.88 -2.55
N ALA A 115 -7.35 0.46 -3.22
CA ALA A 115 -7.18 -0.91 -3.67
C ALA A 115 -7.01 -1.88 -2.49
N VAL A 116 -6.27 -1.48 -1.44
CA VAL A 116 -6.15 -2.27 -0.20
C VAL A 116 -7.50 -2.43 0.48
N CYS A 117 -8.29 -1.35 0.61
CA CYS A 117 -9.64 -1.39 1.17
C CYS A 117 -10.59 -2.28 0.35
N ALA A 118 -10.55 -2.19 -0.98
CA ALA A 118 -11.38 -3.03 -1.85
C ALA A 118 -11.02 -4.51 -1.73
N THR A 119 -9.71 -4.82 -1.67
CA THR A 119 -9.20 -6.17 -1.46
C THR A 119 -9.64 -6.72 -0.09
N TYR A 120 -9.59 -5.89 0.96
CA TYR A 120 -10.10 -6.24 2.28
C TYR A 120 -11.60 -6.58 2.27
N ASP A 121 -12.44 -5.80 1.57
CA ASP A 121 -13.89 -6.08 1.49
C ASP A 121 -14.19 -7.38 0.72
N ILE A 122 -13.45 -7.65 -0.35
CA ILE A 122 -13.57 -8.91 -1.10
C ILE A 122 -13.22 -10.10 -0.20
N PHE A 123 -12.10 -10.05 0.52
CA PHE A 123 -11.71 -11.12 1.45
C PHE A 123 -12.70 -11.30 2.61
N LEU A 124 -13.24 -10.20 3.14
CA LEU A 124 -14.22 -10.24 4.22
C LEU A 124 -15.53 -10.91 3.76
N VAL A 125 -16.02 -10.56 2.56
CA VAL A 125 -17.26 -11.12 2.02
C VAL A 125 -17.10 -12.59 1.62
N GLN A 126 -15.96 -12.97 1.01
CA GLN A 126 -15.65 -14.36 0.68
C GLN A 126 -15.66 -15.27 1.92
N LYS A 127 -15.25 -14.76 3.09
CA LYS A 127 -15.19 -15.54 4.32
C LYS A 127 -16.50 -15.56 5.12
N THR A 128 -17.28 -14.49 5.04
CA THR A 128 -18.56 -14.37 5.78
C THR A 128 -19.74 -15.00 5.05
N THR A 129 -19.63 -15.22 3.73
CA THR A 129 -20.69 -15.82 2.92
C THR A 129 -20.28 -17.20 2.40
N PRO A 130 -21.03 -18.28 2.70
CA PRO A 130 -20.74 -19.62 2.18
C PRO A 130 -21.09 -19.81 0.68
N ALA A 131 -21.67 -18.79 0.03
CA ALA A 131 -21.98 -18.84 -1.40
C ALA A 131 -20.82 -18.25 -2.22
N PRO A 132 -20.31 -18.95 -3.24
CA PRO A 132 -19.19 -18.47 -4.05
C PRO A 132 -19.55 -17.17 -4.79
N LEU A 133 -18.61 -16.20 -4.80
CA LEU A 133 -18.78 -14.91 -5.51
C LEU A 133 -19.02 -15.08 -7.01
N VAL A 134 -18.41 -16.13 -7.58
CA VAL A 134 -18.69 -16.62 -8.92
C VAL A 134 -19.70 -17.75 -8.74
N PRO A 135 -20.97 -17.59 -9.14
CA PRO A 135 -21.89 -18.72 -9.12
C PRO A 135 -21.28 -19.80 -10.03
N ASP A 136 -20.98 -20.95 -9.44
CA ASP A 136 -20.62 -22.14 -10.19
C ASP A 136 -21.69 -22.33 -11.26
N ARG A 137 -21.30 -22.54 -12.52
CA ARG A 137 -22.18 -22.44 -13.70
C ARG A 137 -23.49 -23.19 -13.43
N ALA A 138 -24.51 -22.46 -13.00
CA ALA A 138 -25.80 -23.06 -12.71
C ALA A 138 -26.34 -23.61 -14.03
N PRO A 139 -26.94 -24.82 -14.03
CA PRO A 139 -27.60 -25.34 -15.22
C PRO A 139 -28.56 -24.29 -15.75
N ARG A 140 -28.56 -24.07 -17.07
CA ARG A 140 -29.51 -23.18 -17.77
C ARG A 140 -30.93 -23.60 -17.39
N GLY A 141 -31.50 -22.94 -16.39
CA GLY A 141 -32.84 -23.26 -15.92
C GLY A 141 -33.07 -22.86 -14.47
N LYS A 142 -33.67 -21.69 -14.29
CA LYS A 142 -34.42 -21.25 -13.10
C LYS A 142 -33.64 -21.12 -11.78
N ILE A 143 -33.14 -19.91 -11.49
CA ILE A 143 -33.13 -19.37 -10.12
C ILE A 143 -33.53 -17.88 -10.18
N LYS A 144 -34.83 -17.60 -10.06
CA LYS A 144 -35.34 -16.26 -9.71
C LYS A 144 -35.46 -16.18 -8.19
N GLY A 145 -34.33 -16.11 -7.50
CA GLY A 145 -34.29 -15.66 -6.10
C GLY A 145 -33.88 -14.18 -6.06
N PRO A 146 -34.38 -13.37 -5.11
CA PRO A 146 -33.82 -12.04 -4.89
C PRO A 146 -32.32 -12.16 -4.61
N THR A 147 -31.51 -11.36 -5.30
CA THR A 147 -30.06 -11.32 -5.00
C THR A 147 -29.88 -10.96 -3.52
N PRO A 148 -28.99 -11.67 -2.82
CA PRO A 148 -28.84 -11.44 -1.39
C PRO A 148 -28.35 -10.00 -1.16
N THR A 149 -28.90 -9.35 -0.14
CA THR A 149 -28.68 -7.92 0.16
C THR A 149 -27.20 -7.56 0.30
N TRP A 150 -26.39 -8.44 0.88
CA TRP A 150 -24.94 -8.27 1.02
C TRP A 150 -24.22 -8.06 -0.32
N ARG A 151 -24.70 -8.70 -1.41
CA ARG A 151 -24.09 -8.60 -2.73
C ARG A 151 -24.36 -7.22 -3.35
N LYS A 152 -25.58 -6.71 -3.16
CA LYS A 152 -25.94 -5.34 -3.58
C LYS A 152 -25.11 -4.32 -2.81
N ASP A 153 -24.95 -4.51 -1.50
CA ASP A 153 -24.15 -3.63 -0.65
C ASP A 153 -22.66 -3.64 -1.04
N LEU A 154 -22.08 -4.82 -1.31
CA LEU A 154 -20.71 -4.95 -1.79
C LEU A 154 -20.52 -4.24 -3.14
N VAL A 155 -21.40 -4.50 -4.11
CA VAL A 155 -21.33 -3.90 -5.45
C VAL A 155 -21.44 -2.38 -5.35
N LEU A 156 -22.36 -1.86 -4.53
CA LEU A 156 -22.52 -0.44 -4.33
C LEU A 156 -21.25 0.19 -3.72
N ARG A 157 -20.65 -0.44 -2.70
CA ARG A 157 -19.41 0.06 -2.09
C ARG A 157 -18.24 0.05 -3.07
N LEU A 158 -18.04 -1.05 -3.80
CA LEU A 158 -17.00 -1.15 -4.81
C LEU A 158 -17.22 -0.09 -5.90
N LEU A 159 -18.46 0.11 -6.36
CA LEU A 159 -18.80 1.14 -7.34
C LEU A 159 -18.46 2.55 -6.82
N VAL A 160 -18.85 2.87 -5.59
CA VAL A 160 -18.51 4.17 -4.97
C VAL A 160 -17.00 4.36 -4.86
N MET A 161 -16.26 3.31 -4.47
CA MET A 161 -14.80 3.36 -4.36
C MET A 161 -14.12 3.50 -5.72
N THR A 162 -14.57 2.78 -6.75
CA THR A 162 -14.02 2.87 -8.11
C THR A 162 -14.33 4.22 -8.74
N MET A 163 -15.57 4.72 -8.61
CA MET A 163 -15.96 6.03 -9.12
C MET A 163 -15.21 7.16 -8.40
N GLY A 164 -15.08 7.08 -7.07
CA GLY A 164 -14.30 8.02 -6.28
C GLY A 164 -12.83 8.01 -6.67
N THR A 165 -12.24 6.84 -6.90
CA THR A 165 -10.85 6.70 -7.37
C THR A 165 -10.67 7.32 -8.75
N ALA A 166 -11.56 7.03 -9.69
CA ALA A 166 -11.51 7.60 -11.04
C ALA A 166 -11.62 9.13 -11.01
N LEU A 167 -12.50 9.68 -10.17
CA LEU A 167 -12.62 11.13 -9.97
C LEU A 167 -11.33 11.74 -9.40
N LEU A 168 -10.74 11.12 -8.37
CA LEU A 168 -9.49 11.60 -7.78
C LEU A 168 -8.33 11.56 -8.80
N LEU A 169 -8.23 10.49 -9.59
CA LEU A 169 -7.23 10.38 -10.65
C LEU A 169 -7.45 11.43 -11.74
N ALA A 170 -8.69 11.65 -12.18
CA ALA A 170 -9.01 12.68 -13.16
C ALA A 170 -8.65 14.09 -12.64
N ALA A 171 -8.99 14.38 -11.38
CA ALA A 171 -8.63 15.63 -10.72
C ALA A 171 -7.11 15.81 -10.66
N ARG A 172 -6.36 14.75 -10.29
CA ARG A 172 -4.91 14.76 -10.26
C ARG A 172 -4.31 15.03 -11.64
N MET A 173 -4.79 14.35 -12.67
CA MET A 173 -4.31 14.54 -14.05
C MET A 173 -4.54 15.97 -14.55
N LYS A 174 -5.67 16.58 -14.17
CA LYS A 174 -5.99 17.98 -14.47
C LYS A 174 -5.05 18.95 -13.73
N LEU A 175 -4.72 18.67 -12.48
CA LEU A 175 -3.81 19.50 -11.67
C LEU A 175 -2.35 19.42 -12.14
N MET A 176 -1.87 18.22 -12.48
CA MET A 176 -0.47 17.99 -12.90
C MET A 176 -0.21 18.37 -14.36
N GLY A 177 -1.25 18.69 -15.14
CA GLY A 177 -1.12 19.17 -16.50
C GLY A 177 -0.52 18.13 -17.45
N THR A 178 -1.07 16.92 -17.51
CA THR A 178 -0.94 15.86 -18.56
C THR A 178 0.41 15.64 -19.28
N LYS A 179 1.52 16.20 -18.82
CA LYS A 179 2.85 16.03 -19.39
C LYS A 179 3.56 14.94 -18.61
N LEU A 180 4.02 13.93 -19.33
CA LEU A 180 4.84 12.89 -18.74
C LEU A 180 6.23 13.46 -18.42
N PRO A 181 6.81 13.14 -17.25
CA PRO A 181 8.19 13.48 -16.99
C PRO A 181 9.09 12.77 -18.01
N VAL A 182 10.04 13.50 -18.58
CA VAL A 182 11.08 12.93 -19.43
C VAL A 182 12.26 12.58 -18.53
N PHE A 183 12.59 11.29 -18.43
CA PHE A 183 13.71 10.83 -17.63
C PHE A 183 14.98 10.82 -18.46
N ASN A 184 16.09 11.33 -17.89
CA ASN A 184 17.39 11.23 -18.54
C ASN A 184 18.00 9.85 -18.33
N LYS A 185 18.90 9.44 -19.24
CA LYS A 185 19.67 8.19 -19.11
C LYS A 185 20.49 8.14 -17.82
N PHE A 186 20.96 9.29 -17.35
CA PHE A 186 21.72 9.40 -16.10
C PHE A 186 20.86 9.12 -14.86
N ASP A 187 19.57 9.47 -14.90
CA ASP A 187 18.66 9.31 -13.76
C ASP A 187 18.15 7.86 -13.65
N ASN A 188 17.83 7.26 -14.81
CA ASN A 188 17.33 5.90 -14.88
C ASN A 188 17.90 5.18 -16.11
N PRO A 189 19.14 4.65 -16.02
CA PRO A 189 19.80 4.01 -17.15
C PRO A 189 19.00 2.81 -17.65
N ALA A 190 18.38 2.03 -16.75
CA ALA A 190 17.59 0.85 -17.09
C ALA A 190 16.39 1.16 -17.99
N SER A 191 15.76 2.32 -17.83
CA SER A 191 14.59 2.70 -18.66
C SER A 191 14.95 3.01 -20.11
N THR A 192 16.19 3.44 -20.36
CA THR A 192 16.69 3.78 -21.70
C THR A 192 17.20 2.58 -22.51
N GLU A 193 17.41 1.44 -21.85
CA GLU A 193 17.90 0.23 -22.50
C GLU A 193 16.80 -0.53 -23.28
N SER A 194 17.23 -1.36 -24.23
CA SER A 194 16.32 -2.18 -25.03
C SER A 194 15.91 -3.48 -24.31
N TRP A 195 14.96 -4.19 -24.91
CA TRP A 195 14.65 -5.56 -24.50
C TRP A 195 15.84 -6.47 -24.85
N PRO A 196 16.28 -7.39 -23.97
CA PRO A 196 15.65 -7.79 -22.71
C PRO A 196 16.21 -7.07 -21.46
N THR A 197 17.36 -6.43 -21.55
CA THR A 197 18.10 -5.80 -20.44
C THR A 197 17.22 -4.91 -19.58
N ARG A 198 16.36 -4.09 -20.21
CA ARG A 198 15.39 -3.25 -19.50
C ARG A 198 14.49 -4.08 -18.59
N HIS A 199 13.86 -5.12 -19.10
CA HIS A 199 12.90 -5.91 -18.34
C HIS A 199 13.58 -6.74 -17.25
N LEU A 200 14.72 -7.35 -17.56
CA LEU A 200 15.49 -8.11 -16.57
C LEU A 200 15.92 -7.22 -15.40
N THR A 201 16.42 -6.02 -15.69
CA THR A 201 16.84 -5.07 -14.67
C THR A 201 15.65 -4.59 -13.84
N HIS A 202 14.52 -4.19 -14.46
CA HIS A 202 13.33 -3.75 -13.71
C HIS A 202 12.77 -4.85 -12.79
N ASN A 203 12.79 -6.12 -13.23
CA ASN A 203 12.37 -7.22 -12.36
C ASN A 203 13.36 -7.45 -11.22
N TYR A 204 14.66 -7.46 -11.50
CA TYR A 204 15.69 -7.56 -10.45
C TYR A 204 15.58 -6.44 -9.40
N LEU A 205 15.23 -5.22 -9.80
CA LEU A 205 14.99 -4.12 -8.86
C LEU A 205 13.89 -4.43 -7.85
N VAL A 206 12.87 -5.23 -8.21
CA VAL A 206 11.82 -5.65 -7.25
C VAL A 206 12.43 -6.47 -6.12
N SER A 207 13.25 -7.47 -6.45
CA SER A 207 13.95 -8.28 -5.45
C SER A 207 14.99 -7.50 -4.65
N LEU A 208 15.69 -6.54 -5.29
CA LEU A 208 16.63 -5.66 -4.59
C LEU A 208 15.92 -4.77 -3.56
N ASN A 209 14.80 -4.16 -3.92
CA ASN A 209 13.99 -3.37 -3.00
C ASN A 209 13.44 -4.22 -1.84
N ALA A 210 13.04 -5.47 -2.13
CA ALA A 210 12.62 -6.41 -1.10
C ALA A 210 13.78 -6.80 -0.15
N TRP A 211 15.00 -6.90 -0.67
CA TRP A 211 16.20 -7.14 0.14
C TRP A 211 16.50 -5.96 1.07
N LEU A 212 16.42 -4.72 0.56
CA LEU A 212 16.62 -3.51 1.36
C LEU A 212 15.59 -3.38 2.51
N LEU A 213 14.39 -3.94 2.34
CA LEU A 213 13.39 -4.05 3.43
C LEU A 213 13.80 -5.01 4.54
N LEU A 214 14.63 -6.01 4.27
CA LEU A 214 15.08 -7.00 5.26
C LEU A 214 16.45 -6.65 5.84
N PHE A 215 17.34 -6.11 4.99
CA PHE A 215 18.71 -5.78 5.34
C PHE A 215 19.13 -4.46 4.66
N PRO A 216 18.82 -3.30 5.27
CA PRO A 216 19.10 -1.98 4.71
C PRO A 216 20.58 -1.55 4.92
N SER A 217 21.56 -2.41 4.63
CA SER A 217 22.98 -2.05 4.74
C SER A 217 23.44 -1.14 3.59
N ASP A 218 22.91 -1.36 2.40
CA ASP A 218 23.35 -0.72 1.16
C ASP A 218 22.41 0.42 0.74
N LEU A 219 21.75 1.05 1.72
CA LEU A 219 20.79 2.12 1.45
C LEU A 219 21.55 3.37 0.97
N CYS A 220 21.22 3.84 -0.22
CA CYS A 220 21.80 5.05 -0.80
C CYS A 220 20.76 6.16 -0.86
N CYS A 221 21.17 7.40 -0.59
CA CYS A 221 20.32 8.58 -0.73
C CYS A 221 20.08 8.98 -2.19
N ASP A 222 20.88 8.45 -3.11
CA ASP A 222 20.76 8.68 -4.54
C ASP A 222 21.09 7.40 -5.32
N TRP A 223 20.14 6.91 -6.12
CA TRP A 223 20.29 5.71 -6.93
C TRP A 223 20.57 6.00 -8.41
N THR A 224 20.94 7.24 -8.74
CA THR A 224 21.29 7.66 -10.10
C THR A 224 22.66 7.12 -10.56
N MET A 225 23.08 7.47 -11.77
CA MET A 225 24.43 7.24 -12.32
C MET A 225 24.85 5.76 -12.40
N GLY A 226 23.87 4.85 -12.53
CA GLY A 226 24.18 3.42 -12.71
C GLY A 226 24.70 2.73 -11.44
N THR A 227 24.35 3.26 -10.26
CA THR A 227 24.67 2.66 -8.96
C THR A 227 24.22 1.19 -8.89
N VAL A 228 23.10 0.84 -9.52
CA VAL A 228 22.70 -0.55 -9.75
C VAL A 228 23.14 -1.00 -11.14
N PRO A 229 24.07 -1.95 -11.27
CA PRO A 229 24.51 -2.44 -12.58
C PRO A 229 23.37 -3.13 -13.33
N LEU A 230 23.27 -2.87 -14.63
CA LEU A 230 22.25 -3.47 -15.51
C LEU A 230 22.37 -5.00 -15.56
N VAL A 231 21.24 -5.68 -15.69
CA VAL A 231 21.17 -7.13 -15.91
C VAL A 231 21.01 -7.38 -17.40
N THR A 232 22.09 -7.78 -18.07
CA THR A 232 22.15 -7.94 -19.54
C THR A 232 21.92 -9.37 -20.02
N SER A 233 22.05 -10.36 -19.13
CA SER A 233 21.96 -11.78 -19.45
C SER A 233 20.92 -12.51 -18.61
N TYR A 234 20.28 -13.53 -19.18
CA TYR A 234 19.36 -14.42 -18.47
C TYR A 234 20.06 -15.33 -17.46
N PHE A 235 21.38 -15.54 -17.61
CA PHE A 235 22.19 -16.38 -16.73
C PHE A 235 22.87 -15.59 -15.62
N ASP A 236 22.47 -14.33 -15.40
CA ASP A 236 22.97 -13.53 -14.30
C ASP A 236 22.51 -14.12 -12.96
N LEU A 237 23.46 -14.44 -12.08
CA LEU A 237 23.20 -15.04 -10.77
C LEU A 237 22.28 -14.18 -9.91
N ARG A 238 22.24 -12.86 -10.13
CA ARG A 238 21.34 -11.93 -9.42
C ARG A 238 19.87 -12.29 -9.63
N LEU A 239 19.50 -12.90 -10.75
CA LEU A 239 18.13 -13.33 -11.03
C LEU A 239 17.66 -14.48 -10.11
N ILE A 240 18.57 -15.17 -9.41
CA ILE A 240 18.21 -16.15 -8.38
C ILE A 240 17.42 -15.46 -7.24
N SER A 241 17.81 -14.24 -6.86
CA SER A 241 17.11 -13.45 -5.83
C SER A 241 15.66 -13.14 -6.22
N LEU A 242 15.41 -12.90 -7.51
CA LEU A 242 14.08 -12.67 -8.07
C LEU A 242 13.22 -13.93 -7.99
N VAL A 243 13.77 -15.08 -8.40
CA VAL A 243 13.07 -16.37 -8.32
C VAL A 243 12.72 -16.70 -6.87
N LEU A 244 13.66 -16.50 -5.94
CA LEU A 244 13.43 -16.71 -4.51
C LEU A 244 12.33 -15.78 -3.97
N PHE A 245 12.36 -14.50 -4.34
CA PHE A 245 11.35 -13.53 -3.95
C PHE A 245 9.93 -13.98 -4.37
N TYR A 246 9.73 -14.32 -5.64
CA TYR A 246 8.42 -14.79 -6.12
C TYR A 246 8.01 -16.14 -5.52
N ALA A 247 8.96 -17.05 -5.26
CA ALA A 247 8.67 -18.31 -4.59
C ALA A 247 8.15 -18.06 -3.16
N VAL A 248 8.80 -17.20 -2.39
CA VAL A 248 8.37 -16.82 -1.03
C VAL A 248 6.98 -16.18 -1.05
N ILE A 249 6.76 -15.18 -1.93
CA ILE A 249 5.45 -14.54 -2.06
C ILE A 249 4.36 -15.55 -2.44
N SER A 250 4.63 -16.45 -3.38
CA SER A 250 3.68 -17.48 -3.81
C SER A 250 3.32 -18.45 -2.66
N ILE A 251 4.31 -18.87 -1.88
CA ILE A 251 4.11 -19.72 -0.70
C ILE A 251 3.27 -18.99 0.36
N LEU A 252 3.53 -17.70 0.60
CA LEU A 252 2.76 -16.89 1.55
C LEU A 252 1.32 -16.73 1.11
N VAL A 253 1.07 -16.38 -0.16
CA VAL A 253 -0.28 -16.25 -0.72
C VAL A 253 -1.02 -17.59 -0.63
N TRP A 254 -0.38 -18.70 -0.98
CA TRP A 254 -0.97 -20.02 -0.88
C TRP A 254 -1.30 -20.41 0.57
N LYS A 255 -0.41 -20.11 1.52
CA LYS A 255 -0.67 -20.31 2.96
C LYS A 255 -1.85 -19.46 3.44
N ILE A 256 -1.93 -18.20 3.04
CA ILE A 256 -3.05 -17.29 3.41
C ILE A 256 -4.36 -17.83 2.84
N TYR A 257 -4.36 -18.28 1.59
CA TYR A 257 -5.53 -18.84 0.93
C TYR A 257 -6.03 -20.13 1.60
N LYS A 258 -5.12 -21.04 1.96
CA LYS A 258 -5.45 -22.31 2.64
C LYS A 258 -5.73 -22.16 4.14
N SER A 259 -5.27 -21.06 4.75
CA SER A 259 -5.46 -20.85 6.18
C SER A 259 -6.93 -20.60 6.51
N ASP A 260 -7.54 -21.56 7.21
CA ASP A 260 -8.81 -21.38 7.89
C ASP A 260 -8.59 -20.36 9.02
N PHE A 261 -8.93 -19.09 8.79
CA PHE A 261 -8.89 -18.03 9.81
C PHE A 261 -9.97 -18.21 10.90
N LYS A 262 -10.26 -19.46 11.31
CA LYS A 262 -11.19 -19.79 12.40
C LYS A 262 -10.73 -19.23 13.76
N THR A 263 -9.44 -18.91 13.90
CA THR A 263 -8.85 -18.57 15.20
C THR A 263 -8.91 -17.09 15.56
N SER A 264 -9.11 -16.16 14.61
CA SER A 264 -9.08 -14.73 14.92
C SER A 264 -10.48 -14.12 14.97
N LYS A 265 -11.19 -14.38 16.07
CA LYS A 265 -12.44 -13.67 16.41
C LYS A 265 -12.29 -12.13 16.38
N ARG A 266 -11.06 -11.58 16.44
CA ARG A 266 -10.78 -10.12 16.34
C ARG A 266 -10.78 -9.55 14.92
N LEU A 267 -10.57 -10.37 13.89
CA LEU A 267 -10.60 -9.90 12.49
C LEU A 267 -12.02 -9.74 11.96
N VAL A 268 -12.99 -10.46 12.56
CA VAL A 268 -14.37 -10.59 12.06
C VAL A 268 -15.41 -9.95 13.01
N LEU A 269 -15.01 -9.55 14.23
CA LEU A 269 -15.85 -8.82 15.20
C LEU A 269 -15.45 -7.34 15.29
#